data_AF-A0A1J5EE66-F1
#
_entry.id   AF-A0A1J5EE66-F1
#
_cell.length_a   1.000
_cell.length_b   1.000
_cell.length_c   1.000
_cell.angle_alpha   90.00
_cell.angle_beta   90.00
_cell.angle_gamma   90.00
#
_symmetry.space_group_name_H-M   'P 1'
#
loop_
_entity.id
_entity.type
_entity.pdbx_description
1 polymer ?
#
loop_
_entity_poly.entity_id
_entity_poly.type
_entity_poly.pdbx_seq_one_letter_code
_entity_poly.pdbx_strand_id
1 'polypeptide(L)'
;MIVMTQAVNAQVAEDAEFAQFVLNAIKKFNSKNWGNVQSDSIELNNTDPKSALGIYKNSKGENIWIKSDDCGNHCVQTVMYPSEY
;
A
#
# COMPACT_ATOMS: atom_id res chain seq x y z
N MET A 1 1.98 -9.82 -7.53
CA MET A 1 3.34 -9.84 -6.93
C MET A 1 3.43 -8.64 -6.00
N ILE A 2 4.07 -8.77 -4.83
CA ILE A 2 4.28 -7.64 -3.92
C ILE A 2 5.76 -7.28 -3.97
N VAL A 3 6.03 -5.99 -4.16
CA VAL A 3 7.37 -5.40 -4.10
C VAL A 3 7.36 -4.29 -3.06
N MET A 4 8.48 -4.12 -2.38
CA MET A 4 8.69 -3.03 -1.42
C MET A 4 9.86 -2.19 -1.91
N THR A 5 9.80 -0.88 -1.73
CA THR A 5 10.98 -0.04 -1.93
C THR A 5 12.08 -0.42 -0.94
N GLN A 6 13.33 -0.07 -1.26
CA GLN A 6 14.46 -0.38 -0.39
C GLN A 6 14.27 0.17 1.02
N ALA A 7 13.75 1.40 1.13
CA ALA A 7 13.54 2.06 2.42
C ALA A 7 12.50 1.31 3.28
N VAL A 8 11.35 0.96 2.69
CA VAL A 8 10.32 0.18 3.40
C VAL A 8 10.85 -1.19 3.80
N ASN A 9 11.55 -1.88 2.89
CA ASN A 9 12.11 -3.19 3.17
C ASN A 9 13.16 -3.16 4.30
N ALA A 10 14.00 -2.12 4.35
CA ALA A 10 14.96 -1.94 5.43
C ALA A 10 14.25 -1.78 6.79
N GLN A 11 13.24 -0.90 6.87
CA GLN A 11 12.50 -0.72 8.13
C GLN A 11 11.72 -1.97 8.54
N VAL A 12 11.12 -2.71 7.58
CA VAL A 12 10.45 -3.99 7.85
C VAL A 12 11.41 -5.02 8.46
N ALA A 13 12.69 -5.02 8.06
CA ALA A 13 13.68 -5.94 8.60
C ALA A 13 14.12 -5.59 10.03
N GLU A 14 14.01 -4.33 10.43
CA GLU A 14 14.50 -3.80 11.71
C GLU A 14 13.40 -3.61 12.77
N ASP A 15 12.16 -3.31 12.36
CA ASP A 15 11.02 -3.04 13.25
C ASP A 15 9.87 -4.04 13.00
N ALA A 16 9.70 -4.97 13.94
CA ALA A 16 8.65 -5.99 13.88
C ALA A 16 7.23 -5.40 13.98
N GLU A 17 7.03 -4.30 14.70
CA GLU A 17 5.73 -3.62 14.76
C GLU A 17 5.40 -2.98 13.42
N PHE A 18 6.39 -2.35 12.79
CA PHE A 18 6.26 -1.79 11.45
C PHE A 18 6.00 -2.89 10.41
N ALA A 19 6.70 -4.01 10.48
CA ALA A 19 6.45 -5.17 9.63
C ALA A 19 5.00 -5.67 9.75
N GLN A 20 4.49 -5.80 10.98
CA GLN A 20 3.11 -6.20 11.21
C GLN A 20 2.10 -5.17 10.68
N PHE A 21 2.43 -3.87 10.78
CA PHE A 21 1.64 -2.79 10.20
C PHE A 21 1.58 -2.90 8.66
N VAL A 22 2.72 -3.06 7.99
CA VAL A 22 2.81 -3.23 6.52
C VAL A 22 2.00 -4.45 6.06
N LEU A 23 2.14 -5.59 6.75
CA LEU A 23 1.35 -6.79 6.45
C LEU A 23 -0.15 -6.56 6.60
N ASN A 24 -0.58 -5.80 7.62
CA ASN A 24 -1.99 -5.46 7.82
C ASN A 24 -2.50 -4.49 6.74
N ALA A 25 -1.68 -3.53 6.31
CA ALA A 25 -1.99 -2.63 5.22
C ALA A 25 -2.21 -3.38 3.90
N ILE A 26 -1.32 -4.32 3.57
CA ILE A 26 -1.45 -5.20 2.39
C ILE A 26 -2.76 -6.01 2.45
N LYS A 27 -3.09 -6.61 3.60
CA LYS A 27 -4.34 -7.36 3.78
C LYS A 27 -5.57 -6.48 3.55
N LYS A 28 -5.56 -5.26 4.10
CA LYS A 28 -6.63 -4.27 3.88
C LYS A 28 -6.75 -3.89 2.41
N PHE A 29 -5.64 -3.59 1.75
CA PHE A 29 -5.60 -3.25 0.33
C PHE A 29 -6.22 -4.37 -0.53
N ASN A 30 -5.82 -5.61 -0.30
CA ASN A 30 -6.36 -6.78 -1.00
C ASN A 30 -7.85 -7.04 -0.72
N SER A 31 -8.37 -6.50 0.38
CA SER A 31 -9.79 -6.53 0.74
C SER A 31 -10.56 -5.31 0.23
N LYS A 32 -9.97 -4.52 -0.68
CA LYS A 32 -10.52 -3.26 -1.20
C LYS A 32 -10.74 -2.17 -0.13
N ASN A 33 -10.03 -2.27 0.98
CA ASN A 33 -9.97 -1.21 1.97
C ASN A 33 -8.77 -0.32 1.63
N TRP A 34 -9.03 0.81 0.98
CA TRP A 34 -8.02 1.74 0.46
C TRP A 34 -7.40 2.65 1.54
N GLY A 35 -7.79 2.47 2.80
CA GLY A 35 -7.31 3.26 3.92
C GLY A 35 -7.75 4.72 3.85
N ASN A 36 -6.81 5.64 3.96
CA ASN A 36 -7.02 7.08 4.16
C ASN A 36 -7.00 7.88 2.84
N VAL A 37 -7.55 7.33 1.77
CA VAL A 37 -7.76 8.05 0.49
C VAL A 37 -9.06 8.86 0.51
N GLN A 38 -9.19 9.86 -0.37
CA GLN A 38 -10.42 10.65 -0.50
C GLN A 38 -11.55 9.83 -1.14
N SER A 39 -12.80 10.25 -0.92
CA SER A 39 -14.02 9.57 -1.42
C SER A 39 -13.97 9.29 -2.92
N ASP A 40 -13.55 10.27 -3.70
CA ASP A 40 -13.55 10.19 -5.16
C ASP A 40 -12.51 9.16 -5.64
N SER A 41 -11.39 9.03 -4.92
CA SER A 41 -10.39 7.99 -5.14
C SER A 41 -10.88 6.60 -4.75
N ILE A 42 -11.75 6.49 -3.75
CA ILE A 42 -12.35 5.20 -3.35
C ILE A 42 -13.24 4.65 -4.48
N GLU A 43 -14.06 5.50 -5.10
CA GLU A 43 -14.92 5.11 -6.22
C GLU A 43 -14.09 4.67 -7.43
N LEU A 44 -13.04 5.42 -7.75
CA LEU A 44 -12.10 5.07 -8.83
C LEU A 44 -11.40 3.73 -8.56
N ASN A 45 -10.85 3.54 -7.36
CA ASN A 45 -10.19 2.29 -6.97
C ASN A 45 -11.17 1.09 -6.99
N ASN A 46 -12.44 1.30 -6.64
CA ASN A 46 -13.44 0.25 -6.70
C ASN A 46 -13.80 -0.14 -8.13
N THR A 47 -13.76 0.82 -9.05
CA THR A 47 -14.02 0.63 -10.48
C THR A 47 -12.85 -0.06 -11.17
N ASP A 48 -11.61 0.33 -10.86
CA ASP A 48 -10.40 -0.30 -11.37
C ASP A 48 -9.42 -0.66 -10.22
N PRO A 49 -9.62 -1.80 -9.54
CA PRO A 49 -8.74 -2.25 -8.46
C PRO A 49 -7.31 -2.55 -8.91
N LYS A 50 -7.08 -2.77 -10.21
CA LYS A 50 -5.74 -3.12 -10.71
C LYS A 50 -4.82 -1.91 -10.78
N SER A 51 -5.39 -0.71 -10.83
CA SER A 51 -4.71 0.58 -10.86
C SER A 51 -4.89 1.36 -9.54
N ALA A 52 -5.33 0.69 -8.47
CA ALA A 52 -5.72 1.35 -7.23
C ALA A 52 -4.54 1.87 -6.39
N LEU A 53 -4.79 2.94 -5.63
CA LEU A 53 -3.87 3.48 -4.63
C LEU A 53 -4.50 3.42 -3.23
N GLY A 54 -3.76 2.94 -2.24
CA GLY A 54 -4.16 2.89 -0.84
C GLY A 54 -3.15 3.62 0.05
N ILE A 55 -3.66 4.34 1.05
CA ILE A 55 -2.85 5.12 1.99
C ILE A 55 -3.09 4.59 3.39
N TYR A 56 -2.04 4.20 4.10
CA TYR A 56 -2.15 3.65 5.45
C TYR A 56 -1.24 4.40 6.40
N LYS A 57 -1.78 4.74 7.56
CA LYS A 57 -1.08 5.42 8.64
C LYS A 57 -1.03 4.52 9.87
N ASN A 58 0.13 4.40 10.51
CA ASN A 58 0.24 3.70 11.78
C ASN A 58 0.05 4.66 12.97
N SER A 59 0.06 4.10 14.19
CA SER A 59 -0.09 4.86 15.43
C SER A 59 1.07 5.79 15.74
N LYS A 60 2.28 5.49 15.22
CA LYS A 60 3.48 6.32 15.33
C LYS A 60 3.46 7.52 14.37
N GLY A 61 2.49 7.57 13.46
CA GLY A 61 2.31 8.64 12.49
C GLY A 61 2.99 8.38 11.14
N GLU A 62 3.60 7.21 10.96
CA GLU A 62 4.25 6.81 9.72
C GLU A 62 3.20 6.46 8.67
N ASN A 63 3.40 6.96 7.46
CA ASN A 63 2.52 6.75 6.33
C ASN A 63 3.22 5.87 5.30
N ILE A 64 2.52 4.85 4.82
CA ILE A 64 2.92 4.06 3.65
C ILE A 64 1.82 4.10 2.60
N TRP A 65 2.23 4.07 1.34
CA TRP A 65 1.34 3.98 0.20
C TRP A 65 1.50 2.59 -0.43
N ILE A 66 0.37 2.01 -0.84
CA ILE A 66 0.33 0.77 -1.61
C ILE A 66 -0.33 1.10 -2.93
N LYS A 67 0.40 0.92 -4.03
CA LYS A 67 -0.12 1.12 -5.38
C LYS A 67 -0.21 -0.23 -6.08
N SER A 68 -1.31 -0.49 -6.78
CA SER A 68 -1.41 -1.57 -7.74
C SER A 68 -1.20 -0.99 -9.14
N ASP A 69 -0.38 -1.66 -9.94
CA ASP A 69 -0.19 -1.38 -11.35
C ASP A 69 -0.60 -2.61 -12.18
N ASP A 70 -1.44 -2.41 -13.19
CA ASP A 70 -1.76 -3.45 -14.17
C ASP A 70 -0.59 -3.59 -15.16
N CYS A 71 0.16 -4.69 -15.04
CA CYS A 71 1.21 -5.06 -15.98
C CYS A 71 0.72 -6.12 -16.99
N GLY A 72 -0.57 -6.05 -17.38
CA GLY A 72 -1.22 -6.91 -18.34
C GLY A 72 -1.74 -8.20 -17.70
N ASN A 73 -0.90 -9.23 -17.63
CA ASN A 73 -1.29 -10.54 -17.07
C ASN A 73 -1.07 -10.64 -15.55
N HIS A 74 -0.43 -9.63 -14.96
CA HIS A 74 -0.09 -9.61 -13.53
C HIS A 74 -0.28 -8.22 -12.95
N CYS A 75 -0.84 -8.15 -11.75
CA CYS A 75 -0.79 -6.93 -10.93
C CYS A 75 0.45 -6.94 -10.06
N VAL A 76 1.20 -5.85 -10.11
CA VAL A 76 2.31 -5.57 -9.18
C VAL A 76 1.79 -4.60 -8.13
N GLN A 77 1.98 -4.97 -6.86
CA GLN A 77 1.66 -4.13 -5.72
C GLN A 77 2.95 -3.59 -5.14
N THR A 78 3.14 -2.29 -5.18
CA THR A 78 4.32 -1.60 -4.67
C THR A 78 4.00 -0.94 -3.34
N VAL A 79 4.75 -1.28 -2.30
CA VAL A 79 4.71 -0.62 -0.99
C VAL A 79 5.86 0.37 -0.88
N MET A 80 5.54 1.62 -0.58
CA MET A 80 6.49 2.74 -0.57
C MET A 80 6.10 3.83 0.43
N TYR A 81 7.03 4.71 0.78
CA TYR A 81 6.70 5.95 1.49
C TYR A 81 6.10 6.99 0.54
N PRO A 82 5.31 7.97 1.04
CA PRO A 82 4.77 9.06 0.23
C PRO A 82 5.83 9.87 -0.52
N SER A 83 7.04 9.97 0.02
CA SER A 83 8.17 10.68 -0.60
C SER A 83 8.77 9.95 -1.81
N GLU A 84 8.41 8.69 -2.03
CA GLU A 84 8.90 7.85 -3.12
C GLU A 84 7.90 7.73 -4.29
N TYR A 85 6.73 8.36 -4.17
CA TYR A 85 5.70 8.45 -5.20
C TYR A 85 5.85 9.73 -6.01
#